data_AF-A0AAD9KUS9-F1
#
_entry.id   AF-A0AAD9KUS9-F1
#
_cell.length_a   1.000
_cell.length_b   1.000
_cell.length_c   1.000
_cell.angle_alpha   90.00
_cell.angle_beta   90.00
_cell.angle_gamma   90.00
#
_symmetry.space_group_name_H-M   'P 1'
#
loop_
_entity.id
_entity.type
_entity.pdbx_description
1 polymer ?
#
loop_
_entity_poly.entity_id
_entity_poly.type
_entity_poly.pdbx_seq_one_letter_code
_entity_poly.pdbx_strand_id
1 'polypeptide(L)'
;MPPKKPVKAAPAKKPAAKAAAPEKKSLPEKLPEIEVSIKALSALLKEDAENKIKDSGRWPLIIDTVGQTATFLRYQDVNFLNAVSPSKMEPEVIRKALLGAVRYGKPVVLDMMEVNMYKTVETRFDEIQKGLLQSILDKSFIEKKLFLQLVKPEDGDDYKDHCFCEEDNFKFFLLTQNLTPEDELLRLTLPIKVV
;
A
#
# COMPACT_ATOMS: atom_id res chain seq x y z
N MET A 1 -15.30 56.29 70.01
CA MET A 1 -16.48 56.29 69.10
C MET A 1 -16.03 55.82 67.72
N PRO A 2 -16.94 55.20 66.95
CA PRO A 2 -16.84 53.87 66.27
C PRO A 2 -16.28 53.92 64.83
N PRO A 3 -16.28 52.86 63.99
CA PRO A 3 -16.30 51.39 64.22
C PRO A 3 -15.30 50.57 63.34
N LYS A 4 -15.15 49.30 63.77
CA LYS A 4 -14.76 48.05 63.08
C LYS A 4 -15.08 47.96 61.57
N LYS A 5 -14.24 47.22 60.81
CA LYS A 5 -14.58 45.95 60.09
C LYS A 5 -13.36 45.35 59.34
N PRO A 6 -13.37 44.05 58.94
CA PRO A 6 -12.45 43.05 59.48
C PRO A 6 -11.51 42.38 58.47
N VAL A 7 -10.56 41.63 59.04
CA VAL A 7 -9.69 40.61 58.45
C VAL A 7 -10.43 39.63 57.52
N LYS A 8 -9.85 39.33 56.36
CA LYS A 8 -10.05 38.04 55.67
C LYS A 8 -8.71 37.42 55.31
N ALA A 9 -8.63 36.15 55.68
CA ALA A 9 -7.50 35.22 55.55
C ALA A 9 -7.17 34.86 54.09
N ALA A 10 -5.93 34.42 53.87
CA ALA A 10 -5.49 33.69 52.69
C ALA A 10 -6.30 32.38 52.51
N PRO A 11 -6.29 31.77 51.31
CA PRO A 11 -5.30 30.72 51.12
C PRO A 11 -4.67 30.63 49.72
N ALA A 12 -3.58 29.87 49.69
CA ALA A 12 -2.67 29.62 48.61
C ALA A 12 -3.17 28.60 47.55
N LYS A 13 -2.38 28.54 46.47
CA LYS A 13 -2.13 27.42 45.54
C LYS A 13 -3.20 27.10 44.47
N LYS A 14 -2.83 27.39 43.21
CA LYS A 14 -2.35 26.40 42.21
C LYS A 14 -1.91 27.13 40.93
N PRO A 15 -0.66 27.00 40.45
CA PRO A 15 -0.35 27.32 39.06
C PRO A 15 -1.00 26.26 38.17
N ALA A 16 -1.82 26.72 37.21
CA ALA A 16 -2.46 25.90 36.21
C ALA A 16 -1.41 25.13 35.40
N ALA A 17 -1.65 23.82 35.25
CA ALA A 17 -0.88 22.96 34.37
C ALA A 17 -0.90 23.53 32.94
N LYS A 18 0.29 23.79 32.40
CA LYS A 18 0.52 24.18 31.02
C LYS A 18 0.02 23.04 30.14
N ALA A 19 -1.12 23.25 29.48
CA ALA A 19 -1.62 22.35 28.46
C ALA A 19 -0.54 22.19 27.39
N ALA A 20 -0.10 20.94 27.21
CA ALA A 20 0.79 20.56 26.14
C ALA A 20 0.12 20.90 24.81
N ALA A 21 0.78 21.76 24.03
CA ALA A 21 0.38 22.04 22.66
C ALA A 21 0.40 20.71 21.87
N PRO A 22 -0.61 20.43 21.04
CA PRO A 22 -0.54 19.28 20.16
C PRO A 22 0.63 19.48 19.21
N GLU A 23 1.56 18.52 19.22
CA GLU A 23 2.65 18.43 18.26
C GLU A 23 2.07 18.54 16.85
N LYS A 24 2.48 19.60 16.15
CA LYS A 24 2.33 19.68 14.70
C LYS A 24 3.11 18.52 14.12
N LYS A 25 2.43 17.43 13.76
CA LYS A 25 2.96 16.45 12.81
C LYS A 25 3.31 17.23 11.54
N SER A 26 4.60 17.46 11.33
CA SER A 26 5.12 18.01 10.09
C SER A 26 4.78 17.03 8.98
N LEU A 27 3.96 17.51 8.03
CA LEU A 27 3.68 16.85 6.77
C LEU A 27 5.01 16.51 6.07
N PRO A 28 5.22 15.30 5.53
CA PRO A 28 6.22 15.12 4.50
C PRO A 28 5.72 15.80 3.22
N GLU A 29 6.25 16.99 2.95
CA GLU A 29 6.02 17.82 1.75
C GLU A 29 6.60 17.21 0.45
N LYS A 30 6.76 15.89 0.39
CA LYS A 30 7.37 15.20 -0.76
C LYS A 30 6.31 14.43 -1.54
N LEU A 31 5.61 15.20 -2.38
CA LEU A 31 4.93 14.72 -3.59
C LEU A 31 5.97 14.10 -4.56
N PRO A 32 5.52 13.36 -5.58
CA PRO A 32 6.05 12.08 -6.04
C PRO A 32 7.57 12.07 -6.28
N GLU A 33 8.20 10.93 -5.95
CA GLU A 33 9.63 10.74 -6.16
C GLU A 33 9.97 10.65 -7.66
N ILE A 34 9.01 10.25 -8.50
CA ILE A 34 9.18 10.08 -9.95
C ILE A 34 7.93 10.59 -10.67
N GLU A 35 8.10 11.41 -11.72
CA GLU A 35 7.04 11.75 -12.67
C GLU A 35 7.31 11.09 -14.02
N VAL A 36 6.31 10.42 -14.60
CA VAL A 36 6.42 9.75 -15.91
C VAL A 36 5.17 9.92 -16.76
N SER A 37 5.34 9.91 -18.08
CA SER A 37 4.19 9.83 -18.98
C SER A 37 3.61 8.41 -19.02
N ILE A 38 2.33 8.28 -19.38
CA ILE A 38 1.66 6.99 -19.54
C ILE A 38 2.38 6.04 -20.51
N LYS A 39 3.01 6.60 -21.56
CA LYS A 39 3.76 5.81 -22.55
C LYS A 39 5.03 5.21 -21.96
N ALA A 40 5.75 6.00 -21.16
CA ALA A 40 6.99 5.58 -20.51
C ALA A 40 6.74 4.67 -19.29
N LEU A 41 5.55 4.73 -18.68
CA LEU A 41 5.20 3.94 -17.51
C LEU A 41 5.41 2.43 -17.73
N SER A 42 5.02 1.89 -18.89
CA SER A 42 5.16 0.46 -19.16
C SER A 42 6.62 -0.01 -19.20
N ALA A 43 7.50 0.78 -19.82
CA ALA A 43 8.93 0.50 -19.85
C ALA A 43 9.53 0.56 -18.45
N LEU A 44 9.16 1.57 -17.66
CA LEU A 44 9.60 1.68 -16.26
C LEU A 44 9.16 0.47 -15.42
N LEU A 45 7.89 0.04 -15.53
CA LEU A 45 7.38 -1.09 -14.75
C LEU A 45 7.93 -2.46 -15.20
N LYS A 46 8.18 -2.65 -16.51
CA LYS A 46 8.67 -3.92 -17.07
C LYS A 46 10.18 -4.05 -17.01
N GLU A 47 10.89 -3.07 -17.51
CA GLU A 47 12.34 -3.14 -17.69
C GLU A 47 13.07 -2.53 -16.49
N ASP A 48 12.46 -1.53 -15.85
CA ASP A 48 13.11 -0.69 -14.85
C ASP A 48 14.47 -0.21 -15.37
N ALA A 49 14.48 0.37 -16.58
CA ALA A 49 15.70 0.69 -17.33
C ALA A 49 16.66 1.62 -16.57
N GLU A 50 16.12 2.45 -15.67
CA GLU A 50 16.89 3.35 -14.80
C GLU A 50 17.14 2.76 -13.39
N ASN A 51 16.77 1.49 -13.16
CA ASN A 51 16.83 0.77 -11.88
C ASN A 51 16.16 1.50 -10.70
N LYS A 52 15.24 2.44 -10.95
CA LYS A 52 14.62 3.26 -9.91
C LYS A 52 13.81 2.41 -8.93
N ILE A 53 13.11 1.39 -9.42
CA ILE A 53 12.29 0.51 -8.58
C ILE A 53 13.20 -0.45 -7.81
N LYS A 54 14.20 -1.02 -8.47
CA LYS A 54 15.20 -1.90 -7.85
C LYS A 54 15.99 -1.20 -6.75
N ASP A 55 16.52 -0.02 -7.03
CA ASP A 55 17.35 0.78 -6.11
C ASP A 55 16.54 1.23 -4.88
N SER A 56 15.26 1.57 -5.06
CA SER A 56 14.40 1.91 -3.92
C SER A 56 14.12 0.71 -3.02
N GLY A 57 14.17 -0.52 -3.54
CA GLY A 57 13.76 -1.72 -2.81
C GLY A 57 12.26 -1.80 -2.51
N ARG A 58 11.45 -0.78 -2.87
CA ARG A 58 10.01 -0.68 -2.60
C ARG A 58 9.20 -0.93 -3.87
N TRP A 59 7.99 -1.44 -3.72
CA TRP A 59 7.04 -1.56 -4.83
C TRP A 59 6.51 -0.19 -5.26
N PRO A 60 6.21 0.02 -6.55
CA PRO A 60 5.69 1.29 -7.04
C PRO A 60 4.23 1.52 -6.61
N LEU A 61 3.96 2.74 -6.16
CA LEU A 61 2.64 3.31 -5.99
C LEU A 61 2.41 4.32 -7.10
N ILE A 62 1.53 3.97 -8.02
CA ILE A 62 1.20 4.79 -9.17
C ILE A 62 0.06 5.73 -8.79
N ILE A 63 0.32 7.03 -8.90
CA ILE A 63 -0.63 8.11 -8.64
C ILE A 63 -1.08 8.65 -10.00
N ASP A 64 -2.30 8.35 -10.39
CA ASP A 64 -2.89 8.79 -11.66
C ASP A 64 -4.26 9.42 -11.41
N THR A 65 -4.29 10.74 -11.30
CA THR A 65 -5.51 11.52 -11.04
C THR A 65 -6.52 11.50 -12.18
N VAL A 66 -6.14 11.04 -13.37
CA VAL A 66 -7.02 10.97 -14.54
C VAL A 66 -7.59 9.55 -14.72
N GLY A 67 -6.94 8.54 -14.15
CA GLY A 67 -7.38 7.14 -14.18
C GLY A 67 -7.10 6.40 -15.49
N GLN A 68 -6.28 6.96 -16.38
CA GLN A 68 -5.91 6.34 -17.67
C GLN A 68 -5.08 5.07 -17.48
N THR A 69 -4.26 5.04 -16.43
CA THR A 69 -3.35 3.96 -16.06
C THR A 69 -4.08 2.68 -15.73
N ALA A 70 -5.22 2.77 -15.03
CA ALA A 70 -6.03 1.59 -14.72
C ALA A 70 -6.47 0.88 -16.00
N THR A 71 -6.95 1.66 -16.98
CA THR A 71 -7.37 1.13 -18.29
C THR A 71 -6.17 0.63 -19.08
N PHE A 72 -5.07 1.37 -19.13
CA PHE A 72 -3.85 0.97 -19.80
C PHE A 72 -3.30 -0.36 -19.29
N LEU A 73 -3.19 -0.53 -17.96
CA LEU A 73 -2.67 -1.74 -17.32
C LEU A 73 -3.61 -2.94 -17.52
N ARG A 74 -4.93 -2.74 -17.61
CA ARG A 74 -5.87 -3.84 -17.95
C ARG A 74 -5.65 -4.45 -19.33
N TYR A 75 -5.07 -3.69 -20.27
CA TYR A 75 -4.65 -4.21 -21.58
C TYR A 75 -3.24 -4.80 -21.57
N GLN A 76 -2.54 -4.77 -20.43
CA GLN A 76 -1.27 -5.46 -20.24
C GLN A 76 -1.51 -6.86 -19.65
N ASP A 77 -0.52 -7.74 -19.78
CA ASP A 77 -0.57 -9.07 -19.18
C ASP A 77 -0.29 -8.99 -17.66
N VAL A 78 -1.33 -8.64 -16.89
CA VAL A 78 -1.27 -8.44 -15.44
C VAL A 78 -2.48 -9.08 -14.75
N ASN A 79 -2.32 -9.42 -13.48
CA ASN A 79 -3.41 -9.81 -12.60
C ASN A 79 -3.99 -8.57 -11.92
N PHE A 80 -5.15 -8.12 -12.37
CA PHE A 80 -5.76 -6.87 -11.92
C PHE A 80 -6.80 -7.09 -10.82
N LEU A 81 -6.59 -6.49 -9.65
CA LEU A 81 -7.50 -6.48 -8.50
C LEU A 81 -8.01 -5.05 -8.29
N ASN A 82 -9.33 -4.88 -8.23
CA ASN A 82 -9.96 -3.60 -7.90
C ASN A 82 -10.47 -3.65 -6.46
N ALA A 83 -9.89 -2.84 -5.58
CA ALA A 83 -10.18 -2.82 -4.15
C ALA A 83 -11.62 -2.40 -3.83
N VAL A 84 -12.27 -1.64 -4.70
CA VAL A 84 -13.65 -1.17 -4.54
C VAL A 84 -14.66 -2.26 -4.93
N SER A 85 -14.24 -3.26 -5.71
CA SER A 85 -15.13 -4.33 -6.15
C SER A 85 -15.11 -5.49 -5.16
N PRO A 86 -16.23 -5.77 -4.43
CA PRO A 86 -16.25 -6.84 -3.43
C PRO A 86 -15.94 -8.21 -4.04
N SER A 87 -16.46 -8.50 -5.23
CA SER A 87 -16.22 -9.75 -5.94
C SER A 87 -14.75 -9.95 -6.35
N LYS A 88 -13.98 -8.87 -6.52
CA LYS A 88 -12.54 -8.93 -6.79
C LYS A 88 -11.69 -8.97 -5.50
N MET A 89 -12.31 -8.66 -4.37
CA MET A 89 -11.68 -8.67 -3.05
C MET A 89 -12.09 -9.88 -2.20
N GLU A 90 -12.76 -10.86 -2.80
CA GLU A 90 -13.00 -12.15 -2.17
C GLU A 90 -11.66 -12.87 -1.90
N PRO A 91 -11.47 -13.49 -0.72
CA PRO A 91 -10.21 -14.12 -0.34
C PRO A 91 -9.66 -15.10 -1.38
N GLU A 92 -10.51 -15.94 -1.97
CA GLU A 92 -10.09 -16.90 -3.00
C GLU A 92 -9.66 -16.23 -4.30
N VAL A 93 -10.27 -15.10 -4.67
CA VAL A 93 -9.93 -14.37 -5.89
C VAL A 93 -8.57 -13.71 -5.73
N ILE A 94 -8.32 -13.07 -4.59
CA ILE A 94 -7.01 -12.49 -4.26
C ILE A 94 -5.94 -13.60 -4.22
N ARG A 95 -6.21 -14.70 -3.51
CA ARG A 95 -5.29 -15.84 -3.38
C ARG A 95 -4.89 -16.41 -4.74
N LYS A 96 -5.87 -16.65 -5.63
CA LYS A 96 -5.61 -17.14 -6.99
C LYS A 96 -4.88 -16.12 -7.86
N ALA A 97 -5.19 -14.83 -7.72
CA ALA A 97 -4.46 -13.78 -8.42
C ALA A 97 -2.99 -13.71 -8.00
N LEU A 98 -2.68 -13.87 -6.71
CA LEU A 98 -1.31 -13.93 -6.22
C LEU A 98 -0.58 -15.19 -6.71
N LEU A 99 -1.17 -16.37 -6.53
CA LEU A 99 -0.55 -17.63 -6.96
C LEU A 99 -0.33 -17.67 -8.48
N GLY A 100 -1.31 -17.23 -9.27
CA GLY A 100 -1.18 -17.13 -10.71
C GLY A 100 -0.09 -16.14 -11.13
N ALA A 101 0.05 -15.03 -10.40
CA ALA A 101 1.10 -14.05 -10.66
C ALA A 101 2.49 -14.60 -10.38
N VAL A 102 2.67 -15.30 -9.26
CA VAL A 102 3.96 -15.94 -8.93
C VAL A 102 4.30 -17.04 -9.93
N ARG A 103 3.31 -17.87 -10.29
CA ARG A 103 3.53 -18.99 -11.22
C ARG A 103 3.98 -18.53 -12.61
N TYR A 104 3.34 -17.49 -13.13
CA TYR A 104 3.56 -17.01 -14.50
C TYR A 104 4.43 -15.74 -14.57
N GLY A 105 5.06 -15.33 -13.46
CA GLY A 105 5.88 -14.12 -13.43
C GLY A 105 5.13 -12.83 -13.77
N LYS A 106 3.80 -12.80 -13.57
CA LYS A 106 2.96 -11.67 -13.98
C LYS A 106 2.88 -10.62 -12.87
N PRO A 107 2.84 -9.33 -13.22
CA PRO A 107 2.57 -8.31 -12.22
C PRO A 107 1.15 -8.42 -11.66
N VAL A 108 1.00 -8.17 -10.36
CA VAL A 108 -0.30 -7.93 -9.72
C VAL A 108 -0.49 -6.42 -9.60
N VAL A 109 -1.64 -5.93 -10.05
CA VAL A 109 -2.03 -4.53 -9.90
C VAL A 109 -3.18 -4.46 -8.90
N LEU A 110 -2.98 -3.73 -7.82
CA LEU A 110 -4.02 -3.41 -6.85
C LEU A 110 -4.48 -1.97 -7.04
N ASP A 111 -5.67 -1.80 -7.60
CA ASP A 111 -6.29 -0.50 -7.86
C ASP A 111 -7.23 -0.09 -6.73
N MET A 112 -6.86 0.98 -6.02
CA MET A 112 -7.65 1.59 -4.94
C MET A 112 -8.58 2.71 -5.43
N MET A 113 -8.51 3.06 -6.72
CA MET A 113 -9.27 4.16 -7.32
C MET A 113 -9.09 5.48 -6.53
N GLU A 114 -10.14 6.28 -6.40
CA GLU A 114 -10.12 7.59 -5.73
C GLU A 114 -10.25 7.51 -4.20
N VAL A 115 -10.58 6.33 -3.65
CA VAL A 115 -10.87 6.15 -2.22
C VAL A 115 -9.64 5.57 -1.52
N ASN A 116 -9.38 6.01 -0.29
CA ASN A 116 -8.39 5.32 0.52
C ASN A 116 -8.92 3.96 1.00
N MET A 117 -8.55 2.91 0.28
CA MET A 117 -8.92 1.53 0.57
C MET A 117 -7.82 0.75 1.29
N TYR A 118 -6.69 1.38 1.65
CA TYR A 118 -5.50 0.65 2.11
C TYR A 118 -5.79 -0.29 3.29
N LYS A 119 -6.41 0.22 4.36
CA LYS A 119 -6.77 -0.59 5.54
C LYS A 119 -7.79 -1.69 5.23
N THR A 120 -8.73 -1.41 4.33
CA THR A 120 -9.71 -2.42 3.90
C THR A 120 -9.04 -3.52 3.10
N VAL A 121 -8.14 -3.18 2.19
CA VAL A 121 -7.32 -4.15 1.45
C VAL A 121 -6.49 -4.98 2.43
N GLU A 122 -5.80 -4.35 3.38
CA GLU A 122 -5.01 -5.04 4.40
C GLU A 122 -5.87 -6.10 5.13
N THR A 123 -7.09 -5.72 5.56
CA THR A 123 -8.02 -6.63 6.22
C THR A 123 -8.42 -7.81 5.32
N ARG A 124 -8.67 -7.56 4.03
CA ARG A 124 -9.02 -8.61 3.06
C ARG A 124 -7.86 -9.57 2.77
N PHE A 125 -6.63 -9.07 2.77
CA PHE A 125 -5.45 -9.92 2.64
C PHE A 125 -5.23 -10.75 3.92
N ASP A 126 -5.49 -10.17 5.09
CA ASP A 126 -5.41 -10.86 6.38
C ASP A 126 -6.43 -11.99 6.55
N GLU A 127 -7.60 -11.91 5.88
CA GLU A 127 -8.58 -13.00 5.81
C GLU A 127 -8.00 -14.28 5.18
N ILE A 128 -7.00 -14.15 4.30
CA ILE A 128 -6.29 -15.28 3.68
C ILE A 128 -5.19 -15.75 4.62
N GLN A 129 -4.30 -14.83 4.99
CA GLN A 129 -3.19 -15.08 5.89
C GLN A 129 -2.81 -13.76 6.56
N LYS A 130 -2.71 -13.76 7.90
CA LYS A 130 -2.34 -12.57 8.65
C LYS A 130 -0.98 -12.03 8.23
N GLY A 131 -0.90 -10.74 7.95
CA GLY A 131 0.30 -10.04 7.49
C GLY A 131 0.63 -10.30 6.02
N LEU A 132 -0.28 -10.87 5.22
CA LEU A 132 0.00 -11.22 3.82
C LEU A 132 0.39 -9.99 2.99
N LEU A 133 -0.39 -8.90 3.07
CA LEU A 133 -0.07 -7.68 2.32
C LEU A 133 1.30 -7.12 2.73
N GLN A 134 1.60 -7.10 4.04
CA GLN A 134 2.88 -6.64 4.54
C GLN A 134 4.05 -7.50 4.03
N SER A 135 3.86 -8.83 3.98
CA SER A 135 4.88 -9.75 3.45
C SER A 135 5.12 -9.59 1.95
N ILE A 136 4.10 -9.14 1.21
CA ILE A 136 4.25 -8.79 -0.20
C ILE A 136 5.04 -7.49 -0.29
N LEU A 137 4.65 -6.48 0.50
CA LEU A 137 5.27 -5.16 0.47
C LEU A 137 6.76 -5.18 0.86
N ASP A 138 7.14 -6.02 1.83
CA ASP A 138 8.53 -6.21 2.27
C ASP A 138 9.32 -7.21 1.42
N LYS A 139 8.72 -7.76 0.36
CA LYS A 139 9.26 -8.78 -0.56
C LYS A 139 9.56 -10.15 0.06
N SER A 140 9.36 -10.32 1.36
CA SER A 140 9.57 -11.61 2.03
C SER A 140 8.64 -12.72 1.54
N PHE A 141 7.50 -12.34 0.94
CA PHE A 141 6.57 -13.25 0.27
C PHE A 141 7.24 -14.13 -0.79
N ILE A 142 8.16 -13.54 -1.57
CA ILE A 142 8.91 -14.24 -2.61
C ILE A 142 10.19 -14.85 -2.02
N GLU A 143 10.98 -14.06 -1.29
CA GLU A 143 12.28 -14.50 -0.76
C GLU A 143 12.18 -15.74 0.14
N LYS A 144 11.14 -15.82 0.98
CA LYS A 144 10.92 -16.95 1.89
C LYS A 144 9.93 -17.98 1.32
N LYS A 145 9.54 -17.83 0.05
CA LYS A 145 8.55 -18.68 -0.63
C LYS A 145 7.24 -18.84 0.17
N LEU A 146 6.77 -17.76 0.81
CA LEU A 146 5.53 -17.80 1.61
C LEU A 146 4.29 -18.08 0.75
N PHE A 147 4.35 -17.81 -0.54
CA PHE A 147 3.30 -18.14 -1.50
C PHE A 147 2.93 -19.63 -1.50
N LEU A 148 3.85 -20.54 -1.15
CA LEU A 148 3.55 -21.97 -1.05
C LEU A 148 2.53 -22.28 0.05
N GLN A 149 2.45 -21.44 1.09
CA GLN A 149 1.45 -21.57 2.17
C GLN A 149 0.04 -21.23 1.70
N LEU A 150 -0.09 -20.50 0.60
CA LEU A 150 -1.37 -20.14 -0.01
C LEU A 150 -1.92 -21.24 -0.93
N VAL A 151 -1.10 -22.23 -1.28
CA VAL A 151 -1.51 -23.36 -2.12
C VAL A 151 -2.40 -24.28 -1.30
N LYS A 152 -3.57 -24.59 -1.84
CA LYS A 152 -4.51 -25.52 -1.22
C LYS A 152 -4.48 -26.88 -1.90
N PRO A 153 -4.82 -27.97 -1.20
CA PRO A 153 -4.86 -29.31 -1.79
C PRO A 153 -5.80 -29.41 -3.01
N GLU A 154 -6.86 -28.61 -3.05
CA GLU A 154 -7.87 -28.62 -4.12
C GLU A 154 -7.42 -27.90 -5.40
N ASP A 155 -6.29 -27.18 -5.35
CA ASP A 155 -5.80 -26.41 -6.49
C ASP A 155 -5.21 -27.28 -7.61
N GLY A 156 -4.95 -28.56 -7.33
CA GLY A 156 -4.45 -29.55 -8.28
C GLY A 156 -2.94 -29.49 -8.49
N ASP A 157 -2.47 -30.32 -9.42
CA ASP A 157 -1.04 -30.52 -9.71
C ASP A 157 -0.34 -29.29 -10.27
N ASP A 158 -1.13 -28.34 -10.75
CA ASP A 158 -0.75 -27.07 -11.32
C ASP A 158 -0.06 -26.09 -10.35
N TYR A 159 -0.18 -26.32 -9.04
CA TYR A 159 0.38 -25.44 -8.00
C TYR A 159 1.40 -26.16 -7.12
N LYS A 160 2.06 -27.19 -7.66
CA LYS A 160 3.21 -27.83 -7.02
C LYS A 160 4.44 -26.91 -7.06
N ASP A 161 5.37 -27.09 -6.13
CA ASP A 161 6.57 -26.25 -5.98
C ASP A 161 7.35 -26.08 -7.30
N HIS A 162 7.56 -27.18 -8.04
CA HIS A 162 8.25 -27.17 -9.34
C HIS A 162 7.48 -26.47 -10.48
N CYS A 163 6.24 -26.04 -10.26
CA CYS A 163 5.47 -25.28 -11.25
C CYS A 163 5.67 -23.76 -11.10
N PHE A 164 6.28 -23.30 -10.00
CA PHE A 164 6.70 -21.92 -9.81
C PHE A 164 8.15 -21.79 -10.28
N CYS A 165 8.32 -21.44 -11.56
CA CYS A 165 9.65 -21.23 -12.16
C CYS A 165 9.93 -19.74 -12.44
N GLU A 166 8.90 -18.91 -12.34
CA GLU A 166 8.97 -17.47 -12.64
C GLU A 166 8.72 -16.62 -11.39
N GLU A 167 8.95 -17.16 -10.20
CA GLU A 167 8.71 -16.44 -8.95
C GLU A 167 9.56 -15.16 -8.84
N ASP A 168 10.77 -15.16 -9.41
CA ASP A 168 11.68 -14.01 -9.43
C ASP A 168 11.17 -12.87 -10.32
N ASN A 169 10.26 -13.16 -11.26
CA ASN A 169 9.64 -12.16 -12.13
C ASN A 169 8.41 -11.51 -11.48
N PHE A 170 7.97 -11.99 -10.31
CA PHE A 170 6.81 -11.45 -9.61
C PHE A 170 6.99 -9.95 -9.33
N LYS A 171 5.94 -9.18 -9.65
CA LYS A 171 5.89 -7.75 -9.37
C LYS A 171 4.56 -7.38 -8.74
N PHE A 172 4.60 -6.44 -7.81
CA PHE A 172 3.40 -5.92 -7.18
C PHE A 172 3.32 -4.41 -7.37
N PHE A 173 2.21 -3.91 -7.90
CA PHE A 173 1.97 -2.50 -8.17
C PHE A 173 0.72 -2.04 -7.46
N LEU A 174 0.79 -0.87 -6.82
CA LEU A 174 -0.37 -0.21 -6.25
C LEU A 174 -0.77 0.94 -7.16
N LEU A 175 -2.07 1.15 -7.33
CA LEU A 175 -2.61 2.22 -8.14
C LEU A 175 -3.64 3.01 -7.33
N THR A 176 -3.57 4.33 -7.41
CA THR A 176 -4.55 5.22 -6.80
C THR A 176 -4.74 6.47 -7.67
N GLN A 177 -5.95 7.01 -7.63
CA GLN A 177 -6.30 8.29 -8.25
C GLN A 177 -6.28 9.44 -7.22
N ASN A 178 -6.05 9.12 -5.94
CA ASN A 178 -5.91 10.13 -4.90
C ASN A 178 -4.55 10.83 -5.04
N LEU A 179 -4.59 12.15 -5.26
CA LEU A 179 -3.39 12.99 -5.40
C LEU A 179 -2.49 12.97 -4.16
N THR A 180 -3.08 12.79 -2.98
CA THR A 180 -2.38 12.75 -1.70
C THR A 180 -2.71 11.45 -0.97
N PRO A 181 -2.03 10.34 -1.31
CA PRO A 181 -2.15 9.08 -0.57
C PRO A 181 -1.68 9.24 0.88
N GLU A 182 -2.05 8.30 1.76
CA GLU A 182 -1.63 8.36 3.17
C GLU A 182 -0.12 8.20 3.36
N ASP A 183 0.43 8.87 4.38
CA ASP A 183 1.86 8.84 4.72
C ASP A 183 2.40 7.42 4.91
N GLU A 184 1.58 6.51 5.45
CA GLU A 184 1.95 5.11 5.64
C GLU A 184 2.24 4.43 4.31
N LEU A 185 1.35 4.61 3.33
CA LEU A 185 1.50 4.05 2.00
C LEU A 185 2.73 4.64 1.29
N LEU A 186 2.92 5.97 1.40
CA LEU A 186 4.08 6.68 0.81
C LEU A 186 5.42 6.23 1.40
N ARG A 187 5.45 5.75 2.65
CA ARG A 187 6.67 5.19 3.26
C ARG A 187 6.98 3.80 2.73
N LEU A 188 5.95 2.96 2.64
CA LEU A 188 6.07 1.55 2.25
C LEU A 188 6.33 1.37 0.74
N THR A 189 5.94 2.34 -0.08
CA THR A 189 5.97 2.24 -1.55
C THR A 189 6.80 3.36 -2.17
N LEU A 190 7.17 3.19 -3.44
CA LEU A 190 7.83 4.21 -4.26
C LEU A 190 6.76 5.02 -5.01
N PRO A 191 6.48 6.28 -4.65
CA PRO A 191 5.45 7.07 -5.31
C PRO A 191 5.88 7.53 -6.71
N ILE A 192 5.11 7.13 -7.72
CA ILE A 192 5.28 7.46 -9.13
C ILE A 192 4.02 8.18 -9.60
N LYS A 193 4.13 9.43 -10.03
CA LYS A 193 3.00 10.18 -10.58
C LYS A 193 2.99 10.11 -12.09
N VAL A 194 1.80 9.87 -12.64
CA VAL A 194 1.56 9.91 -14.08
C VAL A 194 1.17 11.33 -14.47
N VAL A 195 1.86 11.88 -15.47
CA VAL A 195 1.65 13.23 -16.02
C VAL A 195 1.27 13.21 -17.50
#